data_AF-A0A8K0IMP9-F1
#
_entry.id   AF-A0A8K0IMP9-F1
#
_cell.length_a   1.000
_cell.length_b   1.000
_cell.length_c   1.000
_cell.angle_alpha   90.00
_cell.angle_beta   90.00
_cell.angle_gamma   90.00
#
_symmetry.space_group_name_H-M   'P 1'
#
loop_
_entity.id
_entity.type
_entity.pdbx_description
1 polymer ?
#
loop_
_entity_poly.entity_id
_entity_poly.type
_entity_poly.pdbx_seq_one_letter_code
_entity_poly.pdbx_strand_id
1 'polypeptide(L)' 'MASNPTVYFDITIGGAPAGRIVMVLFADVTPKTAENFRAPCTGEKGFGRSGKPLHY' A
#
# COMPACT_ATOMS: atom_id res chain seq x y z
N MET A 1 11.47 16.68 -8.76
CA MET A 1 10.79 15.39 -9.02
C MET A 1 10.36 14.85 -7.66
N ALA A 2 9.10 14.48 -7.49
CA ALA A 2 8.65 13.88 -6.24
C ALA A 2 9.44 12.58 -6.01
N SER A 3 9.89 12.33 -4.77
CA SER A 3 10.59 11.10 -4.42
C SER A 3 9.63 9.90 -4.49
N ASN A 4 10.15 8.74 -4.88
CA ASN A 4 9.37 7.51 -4.97
C ASN A 4 8.87 7.08 -3.57
N PRO A 5 7.55 6.84 -3.39
CA PRO A 5 6.99 6.46 -2.10
C PRO A 5 7.54 5.12 -1.61
N THR A 6 7.70 4.97 -0.30
CA THR A 6 7.99 3.68 0.34
C THR A 6 6.81 3.25 1.19
N VAL A 7 6.38 2.00 1.05
CA VAL A 7 5.30 1.38 1.84
C VAL A 7 5.78 0.05 2.42
N TYR A 8 5.00 -0.53 3.34
CA TYR A 8 5.37 -1.80 3.94
C TYR A 8 4.15 -2.68 4.24
N PHE A 9 4.40 -3.98 4.36
CA PHE A 9 3.47 -4.94 4.93
C PHE A 9 4.12 -5.63 6.12
N ASP A 10 3.39 -5.71 7.22
CA ASP A 10 3.72 -6.61 8.33
C ASP A 10 3.00 -7.93 8.09
N ILE A 11 3.76 -9.01 7.91
CA ILE A 11 3.23 -10.31 7.49
C ILE A 11 3.11 -11.24 8.70
N THR A 12 2.02 -12.00 8.74
CA THR A 12 1.86 -13.15 9.64
C THR A 12 1.63 -14.44 8.85
N ILE A 13 2.16 -15.57 9.33
CA ILE A 13 1.97 -16.90 8.73
C ILE A 13 1.45 -17.82 9.85
N GLY A 14 0.23 -18.34 9.72
CA GLY A 14 -0.41 -19.11 10.79
C GLY A 14 -0.63 -18.30 12.08
N GLY A 15 -0.79 -16.97 11.97
CA GLY A 15 -0.92 -16.05 13.11
C GLY A 15 0.40 -15.67 13.78
N ALA A 16 1.53 -16.30 13.42
CA ALA A 16 2.85 -15.93 13.91
C ALA A 16 3.46 -14.81 13.04
N PRO A 17 4.09 -13.77 13.63
CA PRO A 17 4.80 -12.74 12.87
C PRO A 17 5.92 -13.33 12.00
N ALA A 18 5.92 -13.00 10.71
CA ALA A 18 6.91 -13.44 9.72
C ALA A 18 7.87 -12.31 9.30
N GLY A 19 7.64 -11.09 9.79
CA GLY A 19 8.48 -9.91 9.53
C GLY A 19 7.82 -8.89 8.63
N ARG A 20 8.62 -7.92 8.19
CA ARG A 20 8.18 -6.76 7.40
C ARG A 20 8.76 -6.80 5.98
N ILE A 21 7.90 -6.63 4.99
CA ILE A 21 8.30 -6.38 3.60
C ILE A 21 8.23 -4.88 3.36
N VAL A 22 9.33 -4.27 2.90
CA VAL A 22 9.41 -2.85 2.54
C VAL A 22 9.55 -2.72 1.04
N MET A 23 8.73 -1.87 0.42
CA MET A 23 8.65 -1.71 -1.04
C MET A 23 8.74 -0.24 -1.42
N VAL A 24 9.55 0.05 -2.43
CA VAL A 24 9.59 1.37 -3.08
C VAL A 24 8.71 1.32 -4.32
N LEU A 25 7.82 2.30 -4.47
CA LEU A 25 6.91 2.40 -5.61
C LEU A 25 7.48 3.39 -6.63
N PHE A 26 7.67 2.96 -7.88
CA PHE A 26 8.19 3.81 -8.96
C PHE A 26 7.12 4.78 -9.48
N ALA A 27 6.85 5.83 -8.70
CA ALA A 27 5.90 6.88 -9.05
C ALA A 27 6.42 7.79 -10.17
N ASP A 28 7.74 7.90 -10.32
CA ASP A 28 8.40 8.56 -11.45
C ASP A 28 8.14 7.85 -12.79
N VAL A 29 8.03 6.52 -12.79
CA VAL A 29 7.74 5.72 -13.99
C VAL A 29 6.23 5.47 -14.17
N THR A 30 5.53 5.14 -13.08
CA THR A 30 4.13 4.69 -13.09
C THR A 30 3.28 5.42 -12.04
N PRO A 31 3.05 6.74 -12.18
CA PRO A 31 2.48 7.58 -11.11
C PRO A 31 1.09 7.12 -10.65
N LYS A 32 0.22 6.74 -11.59
CA LYS A 32 -1.16 6.30 -11.27
C LYS A 32 -1.17 4.96 -10.53
N THR A 33 -0.31 4.03 -10.93
CA THR A 33 -0.21 2.71 -10.31
C THR A 33 0.40 2.81 -8.93
N ALA A 34 1.47 3.60 -8.78
CA ALA A 34 2.10 3.86 -7.49
C ALA A 34 1.11 4.46 -6.48
N GLU A 35 0.32 5.46 -6.90
CA GLU A 35 -0.69 6.07 -6.03
C GLU A 35 -1.83 5.10 -5.68
N ASN A 36 -2.30 4.31 -6.65
CA ASN A 36 -3.32 3.30 -6.42
C ASN A 36 -2.85 2.19 -5.46
N PHE A 37 -1.56 1.93 -5.37
CA PHE A 37 -1.02 0.96 -4.41
C PHE A 37 -0.70 1.59 -3.05
N ARG A 38 -0.19 2.83 -3.03
CA ARG A 38 0.10 3.58 -1.81
C ARG A 38 -1.16 3.84 -0.99
N ALA A 39 -2.24 4.29 -1.62
CA ALA A 39 -3.44 4.71 -0.90
C ALA A 39 -4.12 3.58 -0.08
N PRO A 40 -4.23 2.33 -0.58
CA PRO A 40 -4.67 1.21 0.24
C PRO A 40 -3.75 0.87 1.41
N CYS A 41 -2.43 1.06 1.26
CA CYS A 41 -1.48 0.81 2.35
C CYS A 41 -1.64 1.80 3.51
N THR A 42 -2.11 3.03 3.26
CA THR A 42 -2.33 4.05 4.30
C THR A 42 -3.75 4.06 4.84
N GLY A 43 -4.71 3.47 4.12
CA GLY A 43 -6.14 3.51 4.47
C GLY A 43 -6.82 4.85 4.30
N GLU A 44 -6.13 5.87 3.78
CA GLU A 44 -6.61 7.25 3.73
C GLU A 44 -7.87 7.47 2.88
N LYS A 45 -8.19 6.54 1.97
CA LYS A 45 -9.35 6.63 1.07
C LYS A 45 -10.62 6.00 1.64
N GLY A 46 -10.57 5.37 2.81
CA GLY A 46 -11.74 4.80 3.48
C GLY A 46 -12.41 3.70 2.68
N PHE A 47 -13.66 3.93 2.24
CA PHE A 47 -14.52 2.95 1.57
C PHE A 47 -14.72 3.25 0.08
N GLY A 48 -14.72 2.20 -0.72
CA GLY A 48 -15.03 2.28 -2.15
C GLY A 48 -16.54 2.38 -2.41
N ARG A 49 -16.89 2.64 -3.67
CA ARG A 49 -18.30 2.73 -4.12
C ARG A 49 -19.12 1.45 -3.87
N SER A 50 -18.45 0.31 -3.77
CA SER A 50 -19.07 -0.99 -3.43
C SER A 50 -19.32 -1.17 -1.93
N GLY A 51 -19.03 -0.17 -1.10
CA GLY A 51 -19.14 -0.25 0.36
C GLY A 51 -18.03 -1.07 1.03
N LYS A 52 -17.03 -1.54 0.27
CA LYS A 52 -15.89 -2.29 0.81
C LYS A 52 -14.76 -1.34 1.24
N PRO A 53 -14.06 -1.63 2.36
CA PRO A 53 -12.84 -0.91 2.71
C PRO A 53 -11.82 -0.99 1.58
N LEU A 54 -11.13 0.12 1.33
CA LEU A 54 -10.00 0.17 0.40
C LEU A 54 -8.67 -0.06 1.12
N HIS A 55 -8.66 -0.78 2.24
CA HIS A 55 -7.50 -1.09 3.05
C HIS A 55 -7.73 -2.36 3.87
N TYR A 56 -6.66 -2.94 4.38
CA TYR A 56 -6.64 -4.15 5.20
C TYR A 56 -5.65 -4.00 6.36
#